data_AF-M3D327-F1
#
_entry.id   AF-M3D327-F1
#
_cell.length_a   1.000
_cell.length_b   1.000
_cell.length_c   1.000
_cell.angle_alpha   90.00
_cell.angle_beta   90.00
_cell.angle_gamma   90.00
#
_symmetry.space_group_name_H-M   'P 1'
#
loop_
_entity.id
_entity.type
_entity.pdbx_description
1 polymer ?
#
loop_
_entity_poly.entity_id
_entity_poly.type
_entity_poly.pdbx_seq_one_letter_code
_entity_poly.pdbx_strand_id
1 'polypeptide(L)'
;MRTGDLIQVKKSAALTPGRAGREDSWTVKRRQLHDLLEHSASSVYWLIRGNGDVLVVPAKFLAAVEGATARLSSKQFTVGYTTVRHAAITMEQYLPDLVVGLWLGSSSERTLQAAQGTGRTTRPRFALTIDIVLQHMEG
;
A
#
# COMPACT_ATOMS: atom_id res chain seq x y z
N MET A 1 4.48 -18.30 -8.37
CA MET A 1 4.18 -16.86 -8.41
C MET A 1 3.55 -16.52 -7.08
N ARG A 2 4.17 -15.65 -6.28
CA ARG A 2 3.60 -15.20 -4.99
C ARG A 2 2.78 -13.96 -5.30
N THR A 3 1.47 -14.08 -5.30
CA THR A 3 0.54 -12.96 -5.47
C THR A 3 0.46 -12.22 -4.13
N GLY A 4 0.72 -10.90 -4.15
CA GLY A 4 0.74 -10.05 -2.96
C GLY A 4 1.38 -8.72 -3.28
N ASP A 5 0.70 -7.62 -2.93
CA ASP A 5 1.29 -6.29 -3.07
C ASP A 5 2.26 -6.01 -1.93
N LEU A 6 3.44 -5.47 -2.28
CA LEU A 6 4.35 -4.91 -1.30
C LEU A 6 3.84 -3.54 -0.89
N ILE A 7 3.47 -3.43 0.39
CA ILE A 7 2.85 -2.25 0.96
C ILE A 7 3.81 -1.58 1.95
N GLN A 8 4.02 -0.27 1.78
CA GLN A 8 4.73 0.55 2.75
C GLN A 8 3.77 1.50 3.47
N VAL A 9 3.69 1.39 4.79
CA VAL A 9 2.80 2.26 5.60
C VAL A 9 3.56 3.50 6.09
N LYS A 10 2.92 4.68 6.04
CA LYS A 10 3.41 5.94 6.58
C LYS A 10 2.29 6.69 7.31
N LYS A 11 2.63 7.29 8.44
CA LYS A 11 1.73 8.17 9.20
C LYS A 11 1.99 9.63 8.82
N SER A 12 0.92 10.42 8.75
CA SER A 12 1.00 11.84 8.48
C SER A 12 1.77 12.55 9.58
N ALA A 13 2.56 13.56 9.21
CA ALA A 13 3.21 14.44 10.17
C ALA A 13 2.20 15.18 11.06
N ALA A 14 0.94 15.34 10.62
CA ALA A 14 -0.13 15.92 11.42
C ALA A 14 -0.51 15.07 12.65
N LEU A 15 -0.20 13.76 12.64
CA LEU A 15 -0.37 12.87 13.80
C LEU A 15 0.77 13.00 14.83
N THR A 16 1.80 13.81 14.56
CA THR A 16 2.91 14.01 15.49
C THR A 16 2.49 15.02 16.57
N PRO A 17 2.73 14.74 17.87
CA PRO A 17 2.44 15.67 18.95
C PRO A 17 3.03 17.07 18.67
N GLY A 18 2.23 18.13 18.87
CA GLY A 18 2.63 19.51 18.60
C GLY A 18 2.50 19.99 17.15
N ARG A 19 1.95 19.16 16.23
CA ARG A 19 1.69 19.54 14.82
C ARG A 19 0.23 19.35 14.38
N ALA A 20 -0.67 19.15 15.33
CA ALA A 20 -2.10 19.02 15.08
C ALA A 20 -2.63 20.25 14.31
N GLY A 21 -3.38 20.03 13.22
CA GLY A 21 -3.95 21.08 12.38
C GLY A 21 -3.10 21.52 11.17
N ARG A 22 -1.89 20.96 10.97
CA ARG A 22 -1.14 21.14 9.71
C ARG A 22 -1.66 20.23 8.60
N GLU A 23 -1.47 20.67 7.35
CA GLU A 23 -1.77 19.87 6.16
C GLU A 23 -1.05 18.51 6.23
N ASP A 24 -1.79 17.46 5.84
CA ASP A 24 -1.28 16.09 5.80
C ASP A 24 -0.04 15.98 4.91
N SER A 25 1.03 15.42 5.46
CA SER A 25 2.28 15.23 4.73
C SER A 25 3.06 14.02 5.23
N TRP A 26 3.81 13.38 4.33
CA TRP A 26 4.54 12.14 4.60
C TRP A 26 5.96 12.21 4.07
N THR A 27 6.91 11.74 4.86
CA THR A 27 8.32 11.63 4.45
C THR A 27 8.60 10.25 3.87
N VAL A 28 9.12 10.23 2.64
CA VAL A 28 9.47 9.04 1.87
C VAL A 28 10.99 8.96 1.77
N LYS A 29 11.55 7.79 2.11
CA LYS A 29 12.99 7.51 1.96
C LYS A 29 13.24 6.99 0.55
N ARG A 30 14.17 7.61 -0.17
CA ARG A 30 14.42 7.31 -1.60
C ARG A 30 14.86 5.86 -1.81
N ARG A 31 15.86 5.42 -1.04
CA ARG A 31 16.34 4.03 -1.10
C ARG A 31 15.20 3.02 -0.88
N GLN A 32 14.38 3.22 0.15
CA GLN A 32 13.25 2.33 0.42
C GLN A 32 12.24 2.31 -0.74
N LEU A 33 11.97 3.45 -1.35
CA LEU A 33 11.06 3.56 -2.49
C LEU A 33 11.59 2.81 -3.71
N HIS A 34 12.88 2.96 -4.03
CA HIS A 34 13.51 2.26 -5.15
C HIS A 34 13.62 0.77 -4.87
N ASP A 35 14.05 0.38 -3.67
CA ASP A 35 14.08 -1.03 -3.25
C ASP A 35 12.68 -1.67 -3.42
N LEU A 36 11.60 -1.00 -3.03
CA LEU A 36 10.22 -1.51 -3.22
C LEU A 36 9.85 -1.70 -4.70
N LEU A 37 10.23 -0.75 -5.55
CA LEU A 37 9.93 -0.79 -6.99
C LEU A 37 10.76 -1.84 -7.74
N GLU A 38 11.99 -2.08 -7.31
CA GLU A 38 12.83 -3.17 -7.81
C GLU A 38 12.22 -4.55 -7.50
N HIS A 39 11.59 -4.70 -6.33
CA HIS A 39 10.96 -5.96 -5.93
C HIS A 39 9.55 -6.14 -6.49
N SER A 40 8.77 -5.06 -6.59
CA SER A 40 7.45 -5.07 -7.20
C SER A 40 7.08 -3.72 -7.81
N ALA A 41 6.83 -3.73 -9.12
CA ALA A 41 6.30 -2.58 -9.85
C ALA A 41 4.86 -2.21 -9.46
N SER A 42 4.11 -3.13 -8.82
CA SER A 42 2.76 -2.87 -8.29
C SER A 42 2.76 -2.35 -6.86
N SER A 43 3.93 -2.17 -6.23
CA SER A 43 4.01 -1.73 -4.83
C SER A 43 3.28 -0.42 -4.57
N VAL A 44 2.69 -0.31 -3.38
CA VAL A 44 1.88 0.84 -2.96
C VAL A 44 2.31 1.37 -1.60
N TYR A 45 1.96 2.63 -1.34
CA TYR A 45 2.09 3.28 -0.05
C TYR A 45 0.72 3.47 0.58
N TRP A 46 0.57 3.07 1.83
CA TRP A 46 -0.57 3.38 2.67
C TRP A 46 -0.25 4.61 3.52
N LEU A 47 -0.85 5.74 3.16
CA LEU A 47 -0.62 7.03 3.77
C LEU A 47 -1.77 7.34 4.74
N ILE A 48 -1.51 7.14 6.03
CA ILE A 48 -2.47 7.38 7.09
C ILE A 48 -2.54 8.88 7.37
N ARG A 49 -3.72 9.47 7.19
CA ARG A 49 -4.01 10.88 7.40
C ARG A 49 -4.22 11.21 8.88
N GLY A 50 -4.20 12.50 9.20
CA GLY A 50 -4.46 13.03 10.54
C GLY A 50 -5.83 12.64 11.12
N ASN A 51 -6.82 12.45 10.25
CA ASN A 51 -8.17 12.03 10.62
C ASN A 51 -8.36 10.49 10.70
N GLY A 52 -7.32 9.71 10.42
CA GLY A 52 -7.36 8.25 10.45
C GLY A 52 -7.63 7.58 9.09
N ASP A 53 -8.08 8.32 8.08
CA ASP A 53 -8.28 7.78 6.73
C ASP A 53 -6.96 7.28 6.14
N VAL A 54 -7.04 6.26 5.29
CA VAL A 54 -5.87 5.74 4.58
C VAL A 54 -6.00 6.00 3.09
N LEU A 55 -5.02 6.71 2.55
CA LEU A 55 -4.85 6.90 1.11
C LEU A 55 -3.87 5.85 0.60
N VAL A 56 -4.26 5.10 -0.43
CA VAL A 56 -3.39 4.15 -1.11
C VAL A 56 -2.82 4.81 -2.36
N VAL A 57 -1.50 4.93 -2.43
CA VAL A 57 -0.80 5.64 -3.51
C VAL A 57 0.22 4.71 -4.18
N PRO A 58 0.24 4.59 -5.52
CA PRO A 58 1.25 3.78 -6.22
C PRO A 58 2.67 4.28 -5.94
N ALA A 59 3.60 3.36 -5.63
CA ALA A 59 5.00 3.70 -5.40
C ALA A 59 5.64 4.38 -6.62
N LYS A 60 5.29 3.94 -7.84
CA LYS A 60 5.77 4.55 -9.10
C LYS A 60 5.37 6.02 -9.24
N PHE A 61 4.21 6.41 -8.71
CA PHE A 61 3.79 7.81 -8.70
C PHE A 61 4.67 8.62 -7.75
N LEU A 62 4.98 8.09 -6.56
CA LEU A 62 5.90 8.75 -5.62
C LEU A 62 7.32 8.88 -6.20
N ALA A 63 7.77 7.93 -7.02
CA ALA A 63 9.06 8.02 -7.71
C ALA A 63 9.06 9.12 -8.79
N ALA A 64 7.93 9.33 -9.49
CA ALA A 64 7.78 10.46 -10.40
C ALA A 64 7.80 11.80 -9.64
N VAL A 65 7.10 11.88 -8.50
CA VAL A 65 7.13 13.05 -7.62
C VAL A 65 8.56 13.33 -7.11
N GLU A 66 9.28 12.29 -6.71
CA GLU A 66 10.71 12.39 -6.35
C GLU A 66 11.53 12.99 -7.49
N GLY A 67 11.41 12.44 -8.71
CA GLY A 67 12.14 12.93 -9.87
C GLY A 67 11.85 14.39 -10.22
N ALA A 68 10.62 14.87 -9.95
CA ALA A 68 10.21 16.24 -10.20
C ALA A 68 10.59 17.23 -9.09
N THR A 69 10.72 16.78 -7.83
CA THR A 69 10.78 17.68 -6.67
C THR A 69 12.01 17.51 -5.78
N ALA A 70 12.69 16.36 -5.84
CA ALA A 70 13.77 16.06 -4.91
C ALA A 70 15.10 16.68 -5.35
N ARG A 71 15.79 17.34 -4.41
CA ARG A 71 17.21 17.69 -4.59
C ARG A 71 18.03 16.42 -4.68
N LEU A 72 18.92 16.32 -5.68
CA LEU A 72 19.71 15.13 -5.98
C LEU A 72 20.47 14.56 -4.76
N SER A 73 20.93 15.40 -3.83
CA SER A 73 21.66 14.99 -2.62
C SER A 73 20.79 14.56 -1.44
N SER A 74 19.48 14.78 -1.48
CA SER A 74 18.60 14.42 -0.36
C SER A 74 18.37 12.91 -0.34
N LYS A 75 18.40 12.30 0.85
CA LYS A 75 18.09 10.86 1.06
C LYS A 75 16.58 10.59 1.17
N GLN A 76 15.80 11.65 1.33
CA GLN A 76 14.36 11.59 1.54
C GLN A 76 13.67 12.81 0.95
N PHE A 77 12.37 12.71 0.72
CA PHE A 77 11.54 13.83 0.29
C PHE A 77 10.20 13.78 1.04
N THR A 78 9.50 14.90 1.09
CA THR A 78 8.20 15.00 1.74
C THR A 78 7.15 15.29 0.69
N VAL A 79 6.05 14.53 0.71
CA VAL A 79 4.88 14.75 -0.13
C VAL A 79 3.73 15.28 0.71
N GLY A 80 3.01 16.28 0.20
CA GLY A 80 1.79 16.80 0.81
C GLY A 80 0.53 16.13 0.24
N TYR A 81 -0.59 16.27 0.94
CA TYR A 81 -1.89 15.75 0.51
C TYR A 81 -2.30 16.24 -0.88
N THR A 82 -2.14 17.54 -1.14
CA THR A 82 -2.44 18.15 -2.45
C THR A 82 -1.67 17.49 -3.61
N THR A 83 -0.45 17.01 -3.36
CA THR A 83 0.36 16.30 -4.36
C THR A 83 -0.16 14.90 -4.64
N VAL A 84 -0.65 14.18 -3.61
CA VAL A 84 -0.98 12.75 -3.74
C VAL A 84 -2.47 12.47 -3.97
N ARG A 85 -3.37 13.40 -3.62
CA ARG A 85 -4.84 13.20 -3.66
C ARG A 85 -5.38 12.76 -5.02
N HIS A 86 -4.72 13.13 -6.11
CA HIS A 86 -5.17 12.83 -7.48
C HIS A 86 -4.80 11.42 -7.94
N ALA A 87 -3.79 10.81 -7.32
CA ALA A 87 -3.34 9.45 -7.61
C ALA A 87 -3.68 8.47 -6.47
N ALA A 88 -4.31 8.97 -5.41
CA ALA A 88 -4.73 8.18 -4.28
C ALA A 88 -6.06 7.49 -4.58
N ILE A 89 -6.16 6.23 -4.20
CA ILE A 89 -7.43 5.51 -4.07
C ILE A 89 -7.72 5.27 -2.58
N THR A 90 -8.99 5.16 -2.22
CA THR A 90 -9.35 4.90 -0.82
C THR A 90 -9.12 3.43 -0.46
N MET A 91 -9.01 3.15 0.84
CA MET A 91 -8.84 1.78 1.31
C MET A 91 -10.03 0.88 0.92
N GLU A 92 -11.24 1.43 0.93
CA GLU A 92 -12.48 0.74 0.57
C GLU A 92 -12.51 0.32 -0.90
N GLN A 93 -11.83 1.07 -1.78
CA GLN A 93 -11.67 0.72 -3.19
C GLN A 93 -10.52 -0.27 -3.40
N TYR A 94 -9.41 -0.07 -2.68
CA TYR A 94 -8.22 -0.91 -2.84
C TYR A 94 -8.36 -2.32 -2.26
N LEU A 95 -9.05 -2.47 -1.11
CA LEU A 95 -9.17 -3.77 -0.45
C LEU A 95 -9.90 -4.81 -1.32
N PRO A 96 -11.04 -4.51 -1.96
CA PRO A 96 -11.66 -5.43 -2.91
C PRO A 96 -10.71 -5.86 -4.02
N ASP A 97 -10.00 -4.91 -4.65
CA ASP A 97 -9.05 -5.22 -5.73
C ASP A 97 -7.89 -6.11 -5.26
N LEU A 98 -7.36 -5.82 -4.06
CA LEU A 98 -6.33 -6.64 -3.45
C LEU A 98 -6.85 -8.05 -3.15
N VAL A 99 -8.04 -8.17 -2.55
CA VAL A 99 -8.64 -9.45 -2.18
C VAL A 99 -8.98 -10.27 -3.42
N VAL A 100 -9.56 -9.66 -4.45
CA VAL A 100 -9.87 -10.32 -5.73
C VAL A 100 -8.58 -10.69 -6.47
N GLY A 101 -7.57 -9.82 -6.48
CA GLY A 101 -6.26 -10.11 -7.08
C GLY A 101 -5.50 -11.24 -6.37
N LEU A 102 -5.82 -11.49 -5.09
CA LEU A 102 -5.31 -12.61 -4.31
C LEU A 102 -6.25 -13.83 -4.34
N TRP A 103 -7.45 -13.69 -4.89
CA TRP A 103 -8.44 -14.74 -4.96
C TRP A 103 -8.05 -15.76 -6.02
N LEU A 104 -7.70 -16.97 -5.58
CA LEU A 104 -7.32 -18.07 -6.47
C LEU A 104 -8.53 -18.81 -7.05
N GLY A 105 -9.77 -18.39 -6.74
CA GLY A 105 -10.97 -19.14 -7.13
C GLY A 105 -11.19 -20.39 -6.29
N SER A 106 -12.04 -21.29 -6.78
CA SER A 106 -12.07 -22.72 -6.41
C SER A 106 -10.89 -23.45 -7.09
N SER A 107 -9.68 -22.97 -6.82
CA SER A 107 -8.47 -23.60 -7.34
C SER A 107 -8.17 -24.92 -6.64
N SER A 108 -7.55 -25.86 -7.36
CA SER A 108 -7.13 -27.14 -6.79
C SER A 108 -6.26 -26.97 -5.54
N GLU A 109 -6.33 -27.92 -4.60
CA GLU A 109 -5.55 -27.96 -3.34
C GLU A 109 -4.06 -27.61 -3.56
N ARG A 110 -3.48 -28.11 -4.67
CA ARG A 110 -2.09 -27.86 -5.06
C ARG A 110 -1.81 -26.38 -5.35
N THR A 111 -2.72 -25.68 -6.00
CA THR A 111 -2.58 -24.25 -6.34
C THR A 111 -2.69 -23.38 -5.08
N LEU A 112 -3.61 -23.73 -4.17
CA LEU A 112 -3.75 -23.07 -2.87
C LEU A 112 -2.47 -23.22 -2.05
N GLN A 113 -1.89 -24.43 -1.96
CA GLN A 113 -0.63 -24.68 -1.28
C GLN A 113 0.55 -23.89 -1.86
N ALA A 114 0.64 -23.78 -3.20
CA ALA A 114 1.68 -23.00 -3.85
C ALA A 114 1.57 -21.49 -3.55
N ALA A 115 0.36 -20.97 -3.44
CA ALA A 115 0.08 -19.56 -3.21
C ALA A 115 0.16 -19.14 -1.72
N GLN A 116 -0.18 -20.04 -0.79
CA GLN A 116 -0.04 -19.82 0.67
C GLN A 116 1.40 -19.55 1.09
N GLY A 117 2.39 -19.92 0.25
CA GLY A 117 3.80 -19.67 0.52
C GLY A 117 4.34 -20.47 1.71
N THR A 118 3.63 -21.52 2.15
CA THR A 118 3.98 -22.48 3.21
C THR A 118 5.08 -23.44 2.76
N GLY A 119 6.19 -22.91 2.26
CA GLY A 119 7.41 -23.66 1.99
C GLY A 119 8.31 -23.71 3.23
N ARG A 120 9.24 -24.69 3.28
CA ARG A 120 10.20 -24.91 4.40
C ARG A 120 11.02 -23.67 4.82
N THR A 121 11.09 -22.64 3.97
CA THR A 121 11.89 -21.41 4.14
C THR A 121 11.06 -20.12 4.24
N THR A 122 9.73 -20.17 4.11
CA THR A 122 8.88 -18.97 4.12
C THR A 122 7.67 -19.21 5.03
N ARG A 123 7.52 -18.37 6.07
CA ARG A 123 6.41 -18.48 7.02
C ARG A 123 5.62 -17.16 6.98
N PRO A 124 4.31 -17.18 6.67
CA PRO A 124 3.47 -16.00 6.84
C PRO A 124 3.57 -15.54 8.30
N ARG A 125 3.91 -14.27 8.52
CA ARG A 125 4.05 -13.72 9.88
C ARG A 125 2.68 -13.49 10.52
N PHE A 126 1.67 -13.24 9.69
CA PHE A 126 0.27 -13.10 10.08
C PHE A 126 -0.61 -13.66 8.94
N ALA A 127 -1.66 -14.38 9.30
CA ALA A 127 -2.72 -14.80 8.39
C ALA A 127 -3.99 -14.07 8.82
N LEU A 128 -4.62 -13.36 7.88
CA LEU A 128 -5.94 -12.78 8.06
C LEU A 128 -6.93 -13.62 7.24
N THR A 129 -7.93 -14.16 7.92
CA THR A 129 -9.12 -14.74 7.27
C THR A 129 -10.12 -13.62 7.10
N ILE A 130 -10.56 -13.39 5.86
CA ILE A 130 -11.60 -12.43 5.52
C ILE A 130 -12.82 -13.21 5.08
N ASP A 131 -13.88 -13.19 5.87
CA ASP A 131 -15.17 -13.77 5.51
C ASP A 131 -16.01 -12.71 4.79
N ILE A 132 -16.27 -12.93 3.50
CA ILE A 132 -17.11 -12.03 2.69
C ILE A 132 -18.56 -12.49 2.79
N VAL A 133 -19.41 -11.68 3.42
CA VAL A 133 -20.87 -11.87 3.42
C VAL A 133 -21.46 -10.96 2.34
N LEU A 134 -21.85 -11.54 1.21
CA LEU A 134 -22.60 -10.83 0.18
C LEU A 134 -24.06 -10.71 0.64
N GLN A 135 -24.53 -9.49 0.92
CA GLN A 135 -25.97 -9.28 1.08
C GLN A 135 -26.63 -9.41 -0.29
N HIS A 136 -27.64 -10.28 -0.38
CA HIS A 136 -28.47 -10.39 -1.57
C HIS A 136 -29.22 -9.06 -1.72
N MET A 137 -28.84 -8.25 -2.70
CA MET A 137 -29.68 -7.12 -3.10
C MET A 137 -30.78 -7.68 -3.99
N GLU A 138 -31.98 -7.85 -3.43
CA GLU A 138 -33.18 -8.08 -4.22
C GLU A 138 -33.40 -6.88 -5.14
N GLY A 139 -33.45 -7.14 -6.45
CA GLY A 139 -33.80 -6.20 -7.50
C GLY A 139 -34.72 -6.88 -8.50
#